data_AF-A0A7Y5GIC5-F1
#
_entry.id   AF-A0A7Y5GIC5-F1
#
_cell.length_a   1.000
_cell.length_b   1.000
_cell.length_c   1.000
_cell.angle_alpha   90.00
_cell.angle_beta   90.00
_cell.angle_gamma   90.00
#
_symmetry.space_group_name_H-M   'P 1'
#
loop_
_entity.id
_entity.type
_entity.pdbx_description
1 polymer ?
#
loop_
_entity_poly.entity_id
_entity_poly.type
_entity_poly.pdbx_seq_one_letter_code
_entity_poly.pdbx_strand_id
1 'polypeptide(L)'
;VKETIDNCLHEAMDLDGLRHILEAIDSGAIRTVAVDNAQPSPLSHEILNANPYAFLDDAPLEERRARAVQLRSTLRSDFAGGAGVLDASAIEQVSKEAWPTVRDADELHDALLSLVVLPAEPGWQVFFEALSAEGRAIVLRRGGKDFWIAAERLTSFEDPIATVRGWMESTGPVTAGELRDRLAFPPAEIEQALATLEGEGQVLRGQFRPSEQSQGVEWCNRRILARIHRYTIGRLRREIEPVPALDFHRFLLRWQHLAAGSQLHGADGTLHIVRQLQGYEIPAVAWEPQVLARRIARYGHEDLDRLCLSGEVMWGRLSPHSAFEDPEGRRVRPTRIAPITFFLRADADWLIADAGPSEAAMLSHAAQEVLNELKTQGASFFGDIVRVTKRLPSEVEDALWELVAAGLVTADGFENLRALIDPKRRRGEGRGRSARPRHAAGRWALLRRPAASPEEERAAKFADQLLLRWGVLFRDLLARESLAPKWRELLPVLRKKEAQGELRGGRFVSGFTGEQFARPEAVELLRAVRRAGTHPEDTLAIPNADPLNLAGIILPGPRISALTSGSLRLADYVLSEPFLEPEAAGAAQ
;
A
#
# COMPACT_ATOMS: atom_id res chain seq x y z
N VAL A 1 -13.71 41.49 -6.98
CA VAL A 1 -12.83 40.92 -8.03
C VAL A 1 -11.50 41.65 -8.10
N LYS A 2 -11.42 42.95 -8.44
CA LYS A 2 -10.14 43.69 -8.48
C LYS A 2 -9.42 43.73 -7.13
N GLU A 3 -10.12 44.12 -6.07
CA GLU A 3 -9.60 44.16 -4.69
C GLU A 3 -9.23 42.76 -4.17
N THR A 4 -9.99 41.74 -4.57
CA THR A 4 -9.69 40.34 -4.24
C THR A 4 -8.42 39.84 -4.93
N ILE A 5 -8.18 40.25 -6.18
CA ILE A 5 -6.95 39.93 -6.92
C ILE A 5 -5.77 40.69 -6.30
N ASP A 6 -5.95 41.97 -5.94
CA ASP A 6 -4.92 42.80 -5.32
C ASP A 6 -4.44 42.21 -3.99
N ASN A 7 -5.37 41.84 -3.10
CA ASN A 7 -5.06 41.21 -1.82
C ASN A 7 -4.40 39.82 -2.02
N CYS A 8 -4.86 39.03 -3.01
CA CYS A 8 -4.22 37.76 -3.31
C CYS A 8 -2.76 37.92 -3.77
N LEU A 9 -2.48 38.91 -4.62
CA LEU A 9 -1.15 39.10 -5.20
C LEU A 9 -0.17 39.76 -4.22
N HIS A 10 -0.61 40.77 -3.47
CA HIS A 10 0.28 41.59 -2.64
C HIS A 10 0.27 41.21 -1.16
N GLU A 11 -0.89 40.85 -0.57
CA GLU A 11 -0.93 40.46 0.86
C GLU A 11 -0.69 38.96 1.07
N ALA A 12 -1.31 38.10 0.26
CA ALA A 12 -1.21 36.65 0.46
C ALA A 12 0.02 36.01 -0.22
N MET A 13 0.41 36.51 -1.40
CA MET A 13 1.53 35.96 -2.19
C MET A 13 2.81 36.79 -2.12
N ASP A 14 2.76 38.02 -1.61
CA ASP A 14 3.90 38.96 -1.51
C ASP A 14 4.76 39.03 -2.79
N LEU A 15 4.12 39.40 -3.90
CA LEU A 15 4.78 39.51 -5.20
C LEU A 15 5.94 40.52 -5.22
N ASP A 16 5.82 41.59 -4.43
CA ASP A 16 6.87 42.61 -4.33
C ASP A 16 8.11 42.08 -3.61
N GLY A 17 7.92 41.30 -2.53
CA GLY A 17 9.00 40.58 -1.86
C GLY A 17 9.67 39.55 -2.77
N LEU A 18 8.88 38.78 -3.54
CA LEU A 18 9.42 37.84 -4.52
C LEU A 18 10.25 38.54 -5.60
N ARG A 19 9.75 39.64 -6.17
CA ARG A 19 10.50 40.45 -7.15
C ARG A 19 11.82 40.93 -6.57
N HIS A 20 11.81 41.46 -5.35
CA HIS A 20 13.03 41.94 -4.69
C HIS A 20 14.08 40.84 -4.54
N ILE A 21 13.68 39.63 -4.15
CA ILE A 21 14.59 38.48 -4.05
C ILE A 21 15.17 38.13 -5.42
N LEU A 22 14.34 38.07 -6.46
CA LEU A 22 14.80 37.74 -7.82
C LEU A 22 15.79 38.78 -8.36
N GLU A 23 15.52 40.08 -8.16
CA GLU A 23 16.42 41.17 -8.53
C GLU A 23 17.72 41.13 -7.72
N ALA A 24 17.67 40.75 -6.44
CA ALA A 24 18.84 40.59 -5.60
C ALA A 24 19.70 39.38 -6.00
N ILE A 25 19.08 38.29 -6.49
CA ILE A 25 19.80 37.16 -7.09
C ILE A 25 20.46 37.59 -8.41
N ASP A 26 19.74 38.27 -9.29
CA ASP A 26 20.22 38.71 -10.60
C ASP A 26 21.37 39.73 -10.49
N SER A 27 21.25 40.69 -9.58
CA SER A 27 22.30 41.67 -9.27
C SER A 27 23.48 41.09 -8.49
N GLY A 28 23.40 39.82 -8.06
CA GLY A 28 24.45 39.15 -7.27
C GLY A 28 24.54 39.59 -5.81
N ALA A 29 23.60 40.42 -5.32
CA ALA A 29 23.49 40.77 -3.91
C ALA A 29 23.12 39.56 -3.03
N ILE A 30 22.35 38.62 -3.57
CA ILE A 30 22.11 37.29 -2.99
C ILE A 30 22.97 36.28 -3.74
N ARG A 31 23.96 35.72 -3.03
CA ARG A 31 24.76 34.62 -3.54
C ARG A 31 24.00 33.30 -3.38
N THR A 32 23.78 32.60 -4.49
CA THR A 32 23.21 31.25 -4.49
C THR A 32 24.32 30.21 -4.43
N VAL A 33 24.17 29.20 -3.57
CA VAL A 33 25.11 28.07 -3.44
C VAL A 33 24.30 26.78 -3.44
N ALA A 34 24.60 25.88 -4.38
CA ALA A 34 24.03 24.55 -4.37
C ALA A 34 24.82 23.65 -3.41
N VAL A 35 24.16 23.08 -2.41
CA VAL A 35 24.76 22.17 -1.42
C VAL A 35 24.03 20.85 -1.45
N ASP A 36 24.74 19.76 -1.73
CA ASP A 36 24.21 18.41 -1.66
C ASP A 36 24.27 17.88 -0.23
N ASN A 37 23.10 17.56 0.34
CA ASN A 37 22.97 17.04 1.69
C ASN A 37 22.45 15.59 1.70
N ALA A 38 22.91 14.82 2.70
CA ALA A 38 22.47 13.43 2.89
C ALA A 38 20.97 13.33 3.25
N GLN A 39 20.47 14.34 3.97
CA GLN A 39 19.06 14.52 4.31
C GLN A 39 18.60 15.89 3.80
N PRO A 40 17.35 16.02 3.31
CA PRO A 40 16.83 17.32 2.88
C PRO A 40 16.94 18.38 3.98
N SER A 41 17.11 19.63 3.56
CA SER A 41 17.13 20.75 4.49
C SER A 41 15.76 20.85 5.19
N PRO A 42 15.72 21.20 6.50
CA PRO A 42 14.47 21.46 7.19
C PRO A 42 13.57 22.47 6.47
N LEU A 43 14.16 23.47 5.81
CA LEU A 43 13.45 24.47 5.01
C LEU A 43 12.81 23.90 3.73
N SER A 44 13.31 22.77 3.24
CA SER A 44 12.74 22.07 2.08
C SER A 44 11.51 21.24 2.44
N HIS A 45 11.27 20.96 3.72
CA HIS A 45 10.27 19.98 4.15
C HIS A 45 8.84 20.34 3.70
N GLU A 46 8.49 21.62 3.73
CA GLU A 46 7.21 22.14 3.23
C GLU A 46 7.04 21.91 1.72
N ILE A 47 8.06 22.24 0.93
CA ILE A 47 8.05 22.07 -0.55
C ILE A 47 8.03 20.58 -0.93
N LEU A 48 8.75 19.74 -0.19
CA LEU A 48 8.83 18.30 -0.44
C LEU A 48 7.51 17.57 -0.15
N ASN A 49 6.71 18.10 0.77
CA ASN A 49 5.41 17.56 1.18
C ASN A 49 4.23 18.38 0.65
N ALA A 50 4.46 19.38 -0.19
CA ALA A 50 3.43 20.24 -0.74
C ALA A 50 2.36 19.45 -1.50
N ASN A 51 1.10 19.85 -1.34
CA ASN A 51 -0.03 19.17 -1.96
C ASN A 51 -0.03 19.35 -3.50
N PRO A 52 -0.66 18.43 -4.26
CA PRO A 52 -0.63 18.41 -5.72
C PRO A 52 -0.98 19.73 -6.43
N TYR A 53 -1.90 20.49 -5.83
CA TYR A 53 -2.43 21.77 -6.33
C TYR A 53 -1.55 22.98 -6.03
N ALA A 54 -0.42 22.81 -5.33
CA ALA A 54 0.57 23.86 -5.11
C ALA A 54 1.48 24.09 -6.34
N PHE A 55 1.28 23.32 -7.42
CA PHE A 55 2.11 23.34 -8.62
C PHE A 55 1.26 23.74 -9.82
N LEU A 56 1.82 24.58 -10.69
CA LEU A 56 1.15 25.13 -11.87
C LEU A 56 1.22 24.22 -13.12
N ASP A 57 1.78 23.01 -13.01
CA ASP A 57 1.94 22.06 -14.11
C ASP A 57 1.12 20.76 -13.94
N ASP A 58 0.82 20.11 -15.07
CA ASP A 58 0.08 18.84 -15.17
C ASP A 58 1.00 17.60 -15.11
N ALA A 59 2.25 17.75 -14.67
CA ALA A 59 3.21 16.65 -14.61
C ALA A 59 2.74 15.57 -13.60
N PRO A 60 2.75 14.26 -13.97
CA PRO A 60 2.39 13.17 -13.06
C PRO A 60 3.14 13.28 -11.73
N LEU A 61 2.45 13.05 -10.62
CA LEU A 61 2.99 13.23 -9.26
C LEU A 61 4.26 12.39 -9.01
N GLU A 62 4.45 11.30 -9.75
CA GLU A 62 5.62 10.41 -9.69
C GLU A 62 6.89 10.98 -10.34
N GLU A 63 6.76 11.95 -11.25
CA GLU A 63 7.89 12.58 -11.96
C GLU A 63 8.53 13.72 -11.13
N ARG A 64 7.88 14.12 -10.03
CA ARG A 64 8.33 15.22 -9.16
C ARG A 64 9.54 14.81 -8.32
N ARG A 65 10.69 15.45 -8.59
CA ARG A 65 11.97 15.29 -7.86
C ARG A 65 11.85 15.48 -6.34
N ALA A 66 10.86 16.23 -5.88
CA ALA A 66 10.57 16.51 -4.48
C ALA A 66 10.19 15.25 -3.67
N ARG A 67 9.31 14.38 -4.17
CA ARG A 67 8.93 13.13 -3.47
C ARG A 67 9.98 12.03 -3.57
N ALA A 68 10.88 12.10 -4.57
CA ALA A 68 12.03 11.21 -4.65
C ALA A 68 12.93 11.31 -3.40
N VAL A 69 12.78 12.36 -2.58
CA VAL A 69 13.48 12.54 -1.31
C VAL A 69 12.93 11.66 -0.17
N GLN A 70 11.68 11.19 -0.20
CA GLN A 70 11.20 10.23 0.83
C GLN A 70 11.72 8.81 0.57
N LEU A 71 11.77 8.38 -0.70
CA LEU A 71 12.44 7.14 -1.14
C LEU A 71 13.93 7.14 -0.76
N ARG A 72 14.54 8.31 -0.53
CA ARG A 72 15.93 8.42 -0.11
C ARG A 72 16.20 7.87 1.30
N SER A 73 15.20 7.78 2.18
CA SER A 73 15.38 7.23 3.52
C SER A 73 15.40 5.68 3.51
N THR A 74 14.56 5.08 2.65
CA THR A 74 14.26 3.64 2.70
C THR A 74 15.36 2.77 2.07
N LEU A 75 16.00 3.23 0.99
CA LEU A 75 17.00 2.43 0.26
C LEU A 75 18.16 1.91 1.14
N ARG A 76 18.50 2.60 2.24
CA ARG A 76 19.61 2.19 3.12
C ARG A 76 19.30 0.94 3.95
N SER A 77 18.03 0.71 4.33
CA SER A 77 17.62 -0.53 5.01
C SER A 77 17.36 -1.67 4.03
N ASP A 78 16.99 -1.34 2.80
CA ASP A 78 16.43 -2.30 1.84
C ASP A 78 17.53 -3.19 1.22
N PHE A 79 18.73 -2.67 0.93
CA PHE A 79 19.78 -3.45 0.24
C PHE A 79 20.80 -4.15 1.15
N ALA A 80 20.77 -3.91 2.46
CA ALA A 80 21.69 -4.55 3.41
C ALA A 80 21.46 -6.07 3.55
N GLY A 81 20.26 -6.56 3.20
CA GLY A 81 19.85 -7.96 3.29
C GLY A 81 19.81 -8.73 1.96
N GLY A 82 20.28 -8.14 0.85
CA GLY A 82 20.15 -8.74 -0.48
C GLY A 82 18.72 -8.62 -1.03
N ALA A 83 18.26 -7.40 -1.29
CA ALA A 83 16.94 -7.16 -1.87
C ALA A 83 16.98 -7.11 -3.40
N GLY A 84 16.10 -7.91 -4.01
CA GLY A 84 15.57 -7.76 -5.37
C GLY A 84 16.61 -7.72 -6.49
N VAL A 85 16.70 -8.82 -7.25
CA VAL A 85 17.51 -8.87 -8.50
C VAL A 85 17.10 -7.71 -9.39
N LEU A 86 17.97 -6.70 -9.51
CA LEU A 86 17.79 -5.60 -10.44
C LEU A 86 17.84 -6.16 -11.86
N ASP A 87 17.01 -5.61 -12.74
CA ASP A 87 16.99 -6.07 -14.13
C ASP A 87 18.28 -5.62 -14.84
N ALA A 88 18.98 -6.56 -15.46
CA ALA A 88 20.27 -6.31 -16.10
C ALA A 88 20.16 -5.27 -17.22
N SER A 89 19.05 -5.28 -17.97
CA SER A 89 18.83 -4.31 -19.04
C SER A 89 18.47 -2.92 -18.52
N ALA A 90 17.82 -2.82 -17.35
CA ALA A 90 17.62 -1.55 -16.65
C ALA A 90 18.94 -0.97 -16.14
N ILE A 91 19.85 -1.82 -15.63
CA ILE A 91 21.21 -1.40 -15.26
C ILE A 91 21.93 -0.82 -16.47
N GLU A 92 21.96 -1.56 -17.59
CA GLU A 92 22.62 -1.14 -18.82
C GLU A 92 22.05 0.18 -19.34
N GLN A 93 20.72 0.29 -19.43
CA GLN A 93 20.06 1.48 -19.93
C GLN A 93 20.38 2.72 -19.08
N VAL A 94 20.23 2.63 -17.76
CA VAL A 94 20.48 3.79 -16.89
C VAL A 94 21.97 4.14 -16.87
N SER A 95 22.87 3.14 -16.93
CA SER A 95 24.31 3.40 -17.02
C SER A 95 24.66 4.15 -18.30
N LYS A 96 24.04 3.79 -19.42
CA LYS A 96 24.19 4.49 -20.70
C LYS A 96 23.62 5.90 -20.67
N GLU A 97 22.44 6.09 -20.07
CA GLU A 97 21.82 7.41 -19.92
C GLU A 97 22.57 8.33 -18.93
N ALA A 98 23.31 7.76 -17.97
CA ALA A 98 24.11 8.52 -17.00
C ALA A 98 25.47 8.96 -17.58
N TRP A 99 25.96 8.25 -18.58
CA TRP A 99 27.20 8.59 -19.25
C TRP A 99 27.04 9.88 -20.07
N PRO A 100 28.02 10.81 -20.05
CA PRO A 100 27.95 12.04 -20.84
C PRO A 100 27.77 11.75 -22.34
N THR A 101 26.85 12.49 -22.97
CA THR A 101 26.73 12.53 -24.43
C THR A 101 27.49 13.75 -24.91
N VAL A 102 28.52 13.53 -25.72
CA VAL A 102 29.40 14.59 -26.24
C VAL A 102 29.23 14.69 -27.75
N ARG A 103 28.74 15.83 -28.21
CA ARG A 103 28.47 16.15 -29.62
C ARG A 103 29.32 17.29 -30.16
N ASP A 104 29.90 18.08 -29.26
CA ASP A 104 30.78 19.21 -29.57
C ASP A 104 31.83 19.42 -28.46
N ALA A 105 32.66 20.46 -28.63
CA ALA A 105 33.71 20.81 -27.69
C ALA A 105 33.19 21.30 -26.34
N ASP A 106 32.07 22.01 -26.29
CA ASP A 106 31.52 22.53 -25.04
C ASP A 106 30.91 21.39 -24.19
N GLU A 107 30.21 20.44 -24.83
CA GLU A 107 29.72 19.25 -24.14
C GLU A 107 30.86 18.36 -23.60
N LEU A 108 31.99 18.29 -24.32
CA LEU A 108 33.18 17.60 -23.79
C LEU A 108 33.73 18.33 -22.57
N HIS A 109 33.77 19.66 -22.60
CA HIS A 109 34.25 20.45 -21.48
C HIS A 109 33.38 20.25 -20.24
N ASP A 110 32.05 20.25 -20.39
CA ASP A 110 31.11 19.94 -19.31
C ASP A 110 31.29 18.51 -18.76
N ALA A 111 31.57 17.54 -19.65
CA ALA A 111 31.88 16.18 -19.25
C ALA A 111 33.18 16.11 -18.42
N LEU A 112 34.23 16.84 -18.80
CA LEU A 112 35.49 16.93 -18.06
C LEU A 112 35.29 17.62 -16.69
N LEU A 113 34.45 18.65 -16.62
CA LEU A 113 34.11 19.32 -15.35
C LEU A 113 33.35 18.40 -14.39
N SER A 114 32.52 17.50 -14.92
CA SER A 114 31.70 16.55 -14.16
C SER A 114 32.50 15.33 -13.71
N LEU A 115 33.25 14.70 -14.61
CA LEU A 115 34.06 13.50 -14.33
C LEU A 115 35.37 13.82 -13.61
N VAL A 116 35.78 15.09 -13.60
CA VAL A 116 37.06 15.62 -13.09
C VAL A 116 38.27 15.17 -13.88
N VAL A 117 38.39 13.86 -14.12
CA VAL A 117 39.48 13.23 -14.88
C VAL A 117 38.89 12.16 -15.78
N LEU A 118 39.23 12.19 -17.06
CA LEU A 118 38.75 11.24 -18.06
C LEU A 118 39.95 10.58 -18.78
N PRO A 119 40.07 9.24 -18.82
CA PRO A 119 41.04 8.57 -19.69
C PRO A 119 40.84 9.02 -21.14
N ALA A 120 41.92 9.18 -21.91
CA ALA A 120 41.81 9.61 -23.30
C ALA A 120 40.81 8.74 -24.09
N GLU A 121 39.76 9.37 -24.63
CA GLU A 121 38.65 8.70 -25.31
C GLU A 121 38.71 8.98 -26.82
N PRO A 122 39.13 8.01 -27.65
CA PRO A 122 39.41 8.26 -29.08
C PRO A 122 38.23 8.88 -29.85
N GLY A 123 37.00 8.57 -29.46
CA GLY A 123 35.79 9.10 -30.08
C GLY A 123 35.60 10.61 -29.91
N TRP A 124 36.26 11.24 -28.94
CA TRP A 124 36.13 12.66 -28.61
C TRP A 124 37.39 13.48 -28.91
N GLN A 125 38.39 12.87 -29.58
CA GLN A 125 39.71 13.46 -29.85
C GLN A 125 39.62 14.83 -30.56
N VAL A 126 38.77 14.95 -31.58
CA VAL A 126 38.60 16.20 -32.35
C VAL A 126 38.10 17.34 -31.47
N PHE A 127 37.16 17.05 -30.55
CA PHE A 127 36.64 18.02 -29.61
C PHE A 127 37.68 18.39 -28.55
N PHE A 128 38.47 17.41 -28.10
CA PHE A 128 39.55 17.65 -27.15
C PHE A 128 40.65 18.55 -27.73
N GLU A 129 41.05 18.32 -28.98
CA GLU A 129 42.04 19.14 -29.67
C GLU A 129 41.58 20.60 -29.81
N ALA A 130 40.29 20.83 -30.10
CA ALA A 130 39.70 22.17 -30.10
C ALA A 130 39.79 22.84 -28.72
N LEU A 131 39.37 22.16 -27.65
CA LEU A 131 39.48 22.69 -26.28
C LEU A 131 40.92 22.95 -25.85
N SER A 132 41.84 22.07 -26.24
CA SER A 132 43.26 22.21 -25.92
C SER A 132 43.88 23.41 -26.63
N ALA A 133 43.52 23.66 -27.89
CA ALA A 133 43.96 24.83 -28.64
C ALA A 133 43.47 26.16 -28.02
N GLU A 134 42.27 26.14 -27.41
CA GLU A 134 41.71 27.26 -26.65
C GLU A 134 42.29 27.39 -25.22
N GLY A 135 43.14 26.45 -24.78
CA GLY A 135 43.70 26.43 -23.43
C GLY A 135 42.72 26.00 -22.34
N ARG A 136 41.58 25.40 -22.71
CA ARG A 136 40.50 24.97 -21.80
C ARG A 136 40.65 23.52 -21.32
N ALA A 137 41.49 22.71 -22.00
CA ALA A 137 41.74 21.33 -21.61
C ALA A 137 43.23 20.96 -21.72
N ILE A 138 43.68 20.06 -20.84
CA ILE A 138 45.08 19.67 -20.68
C ILE A 138 45.17 18.14 -20.63
N VAL A 139 46.28 17.59 -21.13
CA VAL A 139 46.63 16.17 -20.97
C VAL A 139 47.57 16.02 -19.79
N LEU A 140 47.24 15.11 -18.86
CA LEU A 140 48.09 14.70 -17.75
C LEU A 140 48.31 13.20 -17.80
N ARG A 141 49.37 12.72 -17.14
CA ARG A 141 49.75 11.30 -17.15
C ARG A 141 49.77 10.74 -15.74
N ARG A 142 49.04 9.65 -15.51
CA ARG A 142 49.05 8.88 -14.26
C ARG A 142 49.10 7.38 -14.56
N GLY A 143 49.95 6.64 -13.85
CA GLY A 143 50.07 5.18 -14.01
C GLY A 143 50.37 4.73 -15.45
N GLY A 144 51.09 5.54 -16.23
CA GLY A 144 51.40 5.27 -17.64
C GLY A 144 50.24 5.48 -18.63
N LYS A 145 49.11 6.05 -18.18
CA LYS A 145 47.96 6.40 -19.02
C LYS A 145 47.81 7.91 -19.14
N ASP A 146 47.29 8.34 -20.29
CA ASP A 146 46.98 9.74 -20.56
C ASP A 146 45.53 10.04 -20.18
N PHE A 147 45.35 11.15 -19.49
CA PHE A 147 44.07 11.62 -18.96
C PHE A 147 43.83 13.05 -19.40
N TRP A 148 42.59 13.34 -19.78
CA TRP A 148 42.09 14.64 -20.12
C TRP A 148 41.47 15.29 -18.89
N ILE A 149 41.76 16.58 -18.71
CA ILE A 149 41.23 17.39 -17.62
C ILE A 149 40.88 18.78 -18.13
N ALA A 150 39.80 19.36 -17.62
CA ALA A 150 39.50 20.77 -17.82
C ALA A 150 40.51 21.64 -17.06
N ALA A 151 40.96 22.76 -17.64
CA ALA A 151 41.99 23.61 -17.02
C ALA A 151 41.59 24.09 -15.61
N GLU A 152 40.30 24.30 -15.38
CA GLU A 152 39.67 24.70 -14.12
C GLU A 152 39.78 23.61 -13.02
N ARG A 153 39.93 22.35 -13.42
CA ARG A 153 40.03 21.19 -12.51
C ARG A 153 41.46 20.74 -12.25
N LEU A 154 42.47 21.46 -12.75
CA LEU A 154 43.88 21.06 -12.65
C LEU A 154 44.31 20.69 -11.22
N THR A 155 43.85 21.43 -10.22
CA THR A 155 44.16 21.18 -8.79
C THR A 155 43.53 19.91 -8.23
N SER A 156 42.50 19.38 -8.89
CA SER A 156 41.74 18.18 -8.50
C SER A 156 42.26 16.90 -9.17
N PHE A 157 43.30 16.97 -10.03
CA PHE A 157 43.79 15.80 -10.77
C PHE A 157 44.21 14.64 -9.85
N GLU A 158 44.91 14.95 -8.76
CA GLU A 158 45.35 13.98 -7.74
C GLU A 158 44.38 13.87 -6.56
N ASP A 159 43.13 14.36 -6.68
CA ASP A 159 42.10 14.18 -5.67
C ASP A 159 41.25 12.94 -6.00
N PRO A 160 41.49 11.80 -5.31
CA PRO A 160 40.73 10.58 -5.55
C PRO A 160 39.25 10.73 -5.13
N ILE A 161 38.94 11.53 -4.11
CA ILE A 161 37.56 11.72 -3.64
C ILE A 161 36.76 12.49 -4.68
N ALA A 162 37.28 13.61 -5.18
CA ALA A 162 36.61 14.40 -6.22
C ALA A 162 36.42 13.59 -7.51
N THR A 163 37.44 12.83 -7.93
CA THR A 163 37.39 12.03 -9.16
C THR A 163 36.39 10.88 -9.04
N VAL A 164 36.45 10.10 -7.96
CA VAL A 164 35.51 8.98 -7.74
C VAL A 164 34.09 9.51 -7.64
N ARG A 165 33.85 10.64 -6.95
CA ARG A 165 32.53 11.26 -6.85
C ARG A 165 31.92 11.55 -8.22
N GLY A 166 32.66 12.23 -9.09
CA GLY A 166 32.21 12.54 -10.45
C GLY A 166 31.91 11.28 -11.26
N TRP A 167 32.78 10.28 -11.19
CA TRP A 167 32.58 9.01 -11.89
C TRP A 167 31.37 8.22 -11.39
N MET A 168 31.13 8.19 -10.09
CA MET A 168 29.98 7.49 -9.51
C MET A 168 28.65 8.12 -9.96
N GLU A 169 28.60 9.42 -10.24
CA GLU A 169 27.41 10.10 -10.77
C GLU A 169 27.12 9.77 -12.25
N SER A 170 28.14 9.34 -12.99
CA SER A 170 28.06 9.05 -14.43
C SER A 170 28.14 7.56 -14.78
N THR A 171 28.23 6.68 -13.79
CA THR A 171 28.35 5.23 -14.01
C THR A 171 27.33 4.43 -13.22
N GLY A 172 27.03 3.22 -13.70
CA GLY A 172 26.21 2.24 -12.99
C GLY A 172 26.96 1.55 -11.84
N PRO A 173 26.48 0.38 -11.38
CA PRO A 173 27.20 -0.45 -10.43
C PRO A 173 28.62 -0.80 -10.92
N VAL A 174 29.63 -0.52 -10.11
CA VAL A 174 31.04 -0.76 -10.40
C VAL A 174 31.77 -1.29 -9.18
N THR A 175 32.81 -2.10 -9.39
CA THR A 175 33.71 -2.58 -8.33
C THR A 175 34.84 -1.57 -8.10
N ALA A 176 35.46 -1.61 -6.91
CA ALA A 176 36.66 -0.82 -6.63
C ALA A 176 37.81 -1.15 -7.59
N GLY A 177 37.92 -2.42 -8.03
CA GLY A 177 38.90 -2.86 -9.02
C GLY A 177 38.68 -2.22 -10.39
N GLU A 178 37.44 -2.18 -10.88
CA GLU A 178 37.10 -1.53 -12.15
C GLU A 178 37.44 -0.02 -12.12
N LEU A 179 37.16 0.67 -11.01
CA LEU A 179 37.52 2.08 -10.84
C LEU A 179 39.04 2.30 -10.79
N ARG A 180 39.76 1.46 -10.05
CA ARG A 180 41.23 1.48 -10.01
C ARG A 180 41.82 1.34 -11.40
N ASP A 181 41.35 0.35 -12.17
CA ASP A 181 41.91 0.06 -13.49
C ASP A 181 41.62 1.18 -14.49
N ARG A 182 40.47 1.85 -14.37
CA ARG A 182 40.10 3.00 -15.20
C ARG A 182 40.85 4.28 -14.82
N LEU A 183 40.91 4.61 -13.53
CA LEU A 183 41.42 5.88 -13.03
C LEU A 183 42.92 5.87 -12.70
N ALA A 184 43.54 4.70 -12.62
CA ALA A 184 44.95 4.51 -12.30
C ALA A 184 45.39 5.10 -10.94
N PHE A 185 44.47 5.22 -9.97
CA PHE A 185 44.80 5.51 -8.58
C PHE A 185 45.26 4.25 -7.84
N PRO A 186 46.06 4.39 -6.77
CA PRO A 186 46.36 3.28 -5.86
C PRO A 186 45.09 2.65 -5.26
N PRO A 187 45.05 1.32 -5.04
CA PRO A 187 43.88 0.65 -4.48
C PRO A 187 43.35 1.27 -3.19
N ALA A 188 44.26 1.62 -2.27
CA ALA A 188 43.91 2.20 -0.97
C ALA A 188 43.19 3.56 -1.09
N GLU A 189 43.55 4.37 -2.09
CA GLU A 189 42.94 5.68 -2.30
C GLU A 189 41.51 5.56 -2.85
N ILE A 190 41.27 4.62 -3.77
CA ILE A 190 39.92 4.31 -4.27
C ILE A 190 39.04 3.79 -3.14
N GLU A 191 39.55 2.86 -2.32
CA GLU A 191 38.80 2.32 -1.18
C GLU A 191 38.46 3.40 -0.14
N GLN A 192 39.42 4.27 0.19
CA GLN A 192 39.20 5.38 1.11
C GLN A 192 38.20 6.40 0.56
N ALA A 193 38.28 6.71 -0.73
CA ALA A 193 37.31 7.59 -1.40
C ALA A 193 35.90 7.01 -1.38
N LEU A 194 35.72 5.73 -1.73
CA LEU A 194 34.43 5.05 -1.69
C LEU A 194 33.87 4.98 -0.27
N ALA A 195 34.69 4.66 0.73
CA ALA A 195 34.29 4.65 2.14
C ALA A 195 33.84 6.04 2.63
N THR A 196 34.51 7.11 2.16
CA THR A 196 34.16 8.50 2.49
C THR A 196 32.80 8.86 1.87
N LEU A 197 32.60 8.55 0.59
CA LEU A 197 31.34 8.78 -0.12
C LEU A 197 30.18 7.95 0.44
N GLU A 198 30.45 6.75 0.97
CA GLU A 198 29.47 5.93 1.69
C GLU A 198 29.09 6.59 3.02
N GLY A 199 30.08 7.09 3.77
CA GLY A 199 29.86 7.86 5.01
C GLY A 199 29.02 9.12 4.77
N GLU A 200 29.19 9.77 3.63
CA GLU A 200 28.38 10.91 3.17
C GLU A 200 26.99 10.49 2.63
N GLY A 201 26.75 9.19 2.41
CA GLY A 201 25.48 8.66 1.89
C GLY A 201 25.25 8.89 0.39
N GLN A 202 26.31 9.15 -0.38
CA GLN A 202 26.24 9.37 -1.82
C GLN A 202 26.28 8.06 -2.61
N VAL A 203 27.08 7.10 -2.14
CA VAL A 203 27.19 5.76 -2.74
C VAL A 203 26.72 4.69 -1.77
N LEU A 204 26.28 3.55 -2.31
CA LEU A 204 25.90 2.37 -1.55
C LEU A 204 26.74 1.18 -2.01
N ARG A 205 27.13 0.35 -1.05
CA ARG A 205 27.79 -0.94 -1.29
C ARG A 205 26.77 -2.08 -1.37
N GLY A 206 26.99 -3.05 -2.25
CA GLY A 206 26.11 -4.21 -2.41
C GLY A 206 26.52 -5.13 -3.54
N GLN A 207 25.59 -6.00 -3.96
CA GLN A 207 25.68 -6.80 -5.18
C GLN A 207 24.46 -6.42 -6.03
N PHE A 208 24.68 -5.70 -7.12
CA PHE A 208 23.61 -5.09 -7.93
C PHE A 208 23.46 -5.78 -9.29
N ARG A 209 24.58 -6.16 -9.91
CA ARG A 209 24.59 -6.97 -11.14
C ARG A 209 24.31 -8.45 -10.81
N PRO A 210 23.76 -9.24 -11.76
CA PRO A 210 23.61 -10.68 -11.60
C PRO A 210 24.94 -11.36 -11.22
N SER A 211 24.87 -12.43 -10.42
CA SER A 211 26.06 -13.11 -9.86
C SER A 211 27.05 -13.62 -10.90
N GLU A 212 26.61 -13.89 -12.14
CA GLU A 212 27.49 -14.28 -13.25
C GLU A 212 28.39 -13.13 -13.76
N GLN A 213 28.02 -11.88 -13.47
CA GLN A 213 28.71 -10.67 -13.93
C GLN A 213 29.41 -9.92 -12.78
N SER A 214 29.19 -10.33 -11.53
CA SER A 214 29.69 -9.63 -10.35
C SER A 214 30.86 -10.39 -9.71
N GLN A 215 32.04 -9.76 -9.68
CA GLN A 215 33.20 -10.25 -8.92
C GLN A 215 33.44 -9.38 -7.69
N GLY A 216 32.76 -9.69 -6.58
CA GLY A 216 32.97 -9.04 -5.29
C GLY A 216 31.96 -7.94 -4.96
N VAL A 217 32.36 -6.99 -4.10
CA VAL A 217 31.50 -5.90 -3.63
C VAL A 217 31.43 -4.80 -4.68
N GLU A 218 30.21 -4.40 -5.03
CA GLU A 218 29.92 -3.32 -5.95
C GLU A 218 29.51 -2.05 -5.21
N TRP A 219 29.78 -0.94 -5.85
CA TRP A 219 29.45 0.41 -5.41
C TRP A 219 28.56 1.03 -6.47
N CYS A 220 27.51 1.73 -6.06
CA CYS A 220 26.66 2.48 -6.98
C CYS A 220 26.23 3.79 -6.35
N ASN A 221 26.20 4.86 -7.15
CA ASN A 221 25.61 6.12 -6.69
C ASN A 221 24.13 5.92 -6.41
N ARG A 222 23.68 6.46 -5.29
CA ARG A 222 22.33 6.25 -4.79
C ARG A 222 21.24 6.77 -5.72
N ARG A 223 21.49 7.87 -6.44
CA ARG A 223 20.55 8.44 -7.44
C ARG A 223 20.44 7.52 -8.66
N ILE A 224 21.58 6.99 -9.12
CA ILE A 224 21.64 6.03 -10.23
C ILE A 224 20.94 4.73 -9.86
N LEU A 225 21.22 4.19 -8.67
CA LEU A 225 20.57 2.97 -8.17
C LEU A 225 19.04 3.14 -8.07
N ALA A 226 18.57 4.29 -7.57
CA ALA A 226 17.13 4.58 -7.51
C ALA A 226 16.49 4.69 -8.91
N ARG A 227 17.22 5.19 -9.93
CA ARG A 227 16.76 5.17 -11.33
C ARG A 227 16.68 3.75 -11.86
N ILE A 228 17.72 2.94 -11.68
CA ILE A 228 17.76 1.52 -12.11
C ILE A 228 16.57 0.75 -11.51
N HIS A 229 16.32 0.94 -10.22
CA HIS A 229 15.22 0.29 -9.52
C HIS A 229 13.85 0.71 -10.09
N ARG A 230 13.64 2.01 -10.33
CA ARG A 230 12.40 2.50 -10.98
C ARG A 230 12.21 1.94 -12.39
N TYR A 231 13.28 1.83 -13.18
CA TYR A 231 13.22 1.22 -14.52
C TYR A 231 12.89 -0.27 -14.44
N THR A 232 13.50 -0.98 -13.50
CA THR A 232 13.22 -2.40 -13.23
C THR A 232 11.73 -2.62 -12.88
N ILE A 233 11.20 -1.86 -11.93
CA ILE A 233 9.78 -1.91 -11.56
C ILE A 233 8.90 -1.56 -12.77
N GLY A 234 9.23 -0.49 -13.49
CA GLY A 234 8.49 -0.06 -14.68
C GLY A 234 8.43 -1.14 -15.76
N ARG A 235 9.50 -1.92 -15.94
CA ARG A 235 9.54 -3.06 -16.87
C ARG A 235 8.67 -4.21 -16.38
N LEU A 236 8.83 -4.62 -15.12
CA LEU A 236 8.02 -5.67 -14.49
C LEU A 236 6.52 -5.34 -14.54
N ARG A 237 6.15 -4.07 -14.37
CA ARG A 237 4.78 -3.57 -14.50
C ARG A 237 4.21 -3.79 -15.92
N ARG A 238 5.03 -3.63 -16.96
CA ARG A 238 4.64 -3.79 -18.37
C ARG A 238 4.56 -5.24 -18.83
N GLU A 239 5.29 -6.14 -18.18
CA GLU A 239 5.27 -7.59 -18.47
C GLU A 239 4.01 -8.29 -17.94
N ILE A 240 3.20 -7.61 -17.13
CA ILE A 240 1.98 -8.18 -16.59
C ILE A 240 0.90 -8.14 -17.67
N GLU A 241 0.48 -9.33 -18.09
CA GLU A 241 -0.66 -9.50 -18.97
C GLU A 241 -1.97 -9.50 -18.15
N PRO A 242 -2.86 -8.51 -18.36
CA PRO A 242 -4.08 -8.37 -17.56
C PRO A 242 -5.10 -9.46 -17.87
N VAL A 243 -5.89 -9.85 -16.86
CA VAL A 243 -7.05 -10.73 -17.02
C VAL A 243 -8.37 -9.93 -17.08
N PRO A 244 -9.41 -10.43 -17.76
CA PRO A 244 -10.75 -9.87 -17.68
C PRO A 244 -11.31 -9.86 -16.24
N ALA A 245 -12.24 -8.95 -15.96
CA ALA A 245 -12.91 -8.85 -14.65
C ALA A 245 -13.58 -10.17 -14.21
N LEU A 246 -14.11 -10.94 -15.17
CA LEU A 246 -14.73 -12.23 -14.92
C LEU A 246 -13.71 -13.30 -14.45
N ASP A 247 -12.53 -13.34 -15.08
CA ASP A 247 -11.43 -14.22 -14.67
C ASP A 247 -10.87 -13.83 -13.30
N PHE A 248 -10.81 -12.53 -13.02
CA PHE A 248 -10.48 -12.06 -11.69
C PHE A 248 -11.52 -12.50 -10.64
N HIS A 249 -12.81 -12.49 -10.96
CA HIS A 249 -13.85 -12.97 -10.04
C HIS A 249 -13.74 -14.48 -9.80
N ARG A 250 -13.51 -15.29 -10.85
CA ARG A 250 -13.19 -16.73 -10.75
C ARG A 250 -11.98 -16.97 -9.84
N PHE A 251 -10.92 -16.17 -10.01
CA PHE A 251 -9.78 -16.18 -9.10
C PHE A 251 -10.20 -15.93 -7.64
N LEU A 252 -11.03 -14.92 -7.38
CA LEU A 252 -11.51 -14.63 -6.02
C LEU A 252 -12.32 -15.78 -5.41
N LEU A 253 -13.11 -16.50 -6.21
CA LEU A 253 -13.85 -17.68 -5.76
C LEU A 253 -12.91 -18.78 -5.25
N ARG A 254 -11.76 -18.98 -5.90
CA ARG A 254 -10.73 -19.91 -5.42
C ARG A 254 -9.97 -19.34 -4.22
N TRP A 255 -9.54 -18.09 -4.32
CA TRP A 255 -8.73 -17.38 -3.32
C TRP A 255 -9.40 -17.28 -1.95
N GLN A 256 -10.73 -17.06 -1.93
CA GLN A 256 -11.52 -17.02 -0.70
C GLN A 256 -12.29 -18.32 -0.45
N HIS A 257 -11.81 -19.46 -0.96
CA HIS A 257 -12.27 -20.80 -0.60
C HIS A 257 -13.75 -21.10 -0.90
N LEU A 258 -14.38 -20.39 -1.82
CA LEU A 258 -15.78 -20.60 -2.21
C LEU A 258 -15.93 -21.64 -3.33
N ALA A 259 -14.90 -21.79 -4.17
CA ALA A 259 -14.87 -22.79 -5.22
C ALA A 259 -14.82 -24.23 -4.66
N ALA A 260 -15.42 -25.16 -5.40
CA ALA A 260 -15.37 -26.58 -5.03
C ALA A 260 -13.91 -27.07 -5.01
N GLY A 261 -13.52 -27.76 -3.94
CA GLY A 261 -12.17 -28.28 -3.75
C GLY A 261 -11.18 -27.30 -3.12
N SER A 262 -11.50 -26.01 -2.96
CA SER A 262 -10.67 -25.07 -2.19
C SER A 262 -11.13 -24.87 -0.74
N GLN A 263 -12.27 -25.45 -0.36
CA GLN A 263 -12.84 -25.31 0.99
C GLN A 263 -11.90 -25.85 2.08
N LEU A 264 -11.83 -25.12 3.19
CA LEU A 264 -11.03 -25.47 4.37
C LEU A 264 -11.79 -26.39 5.32
N HIS A 265 -11.15 -26.84 6.40
CA HIS A 265 -11.72 -27.83 7.32
C HIS A 265 -11.49 -27.44 8.79
N GLY A 266 -12.49 -27.69 9.63
CA GLY A 266 -12.41 -27.59 11.09
C GLY A 266 -12.10 -26.18 11.63
N ALA A 267 -11.66 -26.15 12.90
CA ALA A 267 -11.34 -24.91 13.61
C ALA A 267 -10.20 -24.12 12.95
N ASP A 268 -9.12 -24.76 12.49
CA ASP A 268 -8.01 -24.06 11.84
C ASP A 268 -8.44 -23.40 10.53
N GLY A 269 -9.26 -24.10 9.74
CA GLY A 269 -9.89 -23.53 8.54
C GLY A 269 -10.79 -22.34 8.88
N THR A 270 -11.57 -22.45 9.95
CA THR A 270 -12.41 -21.35 10.45
C THR A 270 -11.58 -20.13 10.81
N LEU A 271 -10.50 -20.32 11.57
CA LEU A 271 -9.57 -19.27 11.95
C LEU A 271 -8.92 -18.61 10.73
N HIS A 272 -8.56 -19.40 9.71
CA HIS A 272 -8.01 -18.89 8.45
C HIS A 272 -9.02 -17.97 7.72
N ILE A 273 -10.28 -18.40 7.58
CA ILE A 273 -11.32 -17.57 6.94
C ILE A 273 -11.57 -16.29 7.75
N VAL A 274 -11.60 -16.37 9.09
CA VAL A 274 -11.70 -15.18 9.94
C VAL A 274 -10.53 -14.24 9.71
N ARG A 275 -9.29 -14.74 9.70
CA ARG A 275 -8.09 -13.92 9.42
C ARG A 275 -8.14 -13.27 8.04
N GLN A 276 -8.64 -13.97 7.01
CA GLN A 276 -8.76 -13.41 5.67
C GLN A 276 -9.86 -12.33 5.56
N LEU A 277 -10.98 -12.52 6.26
CA LEU A 277 -12.15 -11.64 6.17
C LEU A 277 -12.25 -10.59 7.30
N GLN A 278 -11.34 -10.60 8.28
CA GLN A 278 -11.45 -9.72 9.44
C GLN A 278 -11.47 -8.24 9.07
N GLY A 279 -12.37 -7.49 9.71
CA GLY A 279 -12.60 -6.08 9.39
C GLY A 279 -13.56 -5.84 8.22
N TYR A 280 -14.04 -6.89 7.54
CA TYR A 280 -15.17 -6.78 6.61
C TYR A 280 -16.47 -7.04 7.37
N GLU A 281 -17.42 -6.11 7.31
CA GLU A 281 -18.69 -6.24 8.05
C GLU A 281 -19.80 -6.87 7.20
N ILE A 282 -20.42 -7.91 7.76
CA ILE A 282 -21.47 -8.71 7.12
C ILE A 282 -22.67 -8.77 8.07
N PRO A 283 -23.91 -8.83 7.55
CA PRO A 283 -25.09 -9.07 8.40
C PRO A 283 -24.88 -10.27 9.33
N ALA A 284 -25.17 -10.10 10.62
CA ALA A 284 -24.94 -11.11 11.64
C ALA A 284 -25.56 -12.49 11.31
N VAL A 285 -26.75 -12.49 10.69
CA VAL A 285 -27.47 -13.70 10.27
C VAL A 285 -26.78 -14.47 9.14
N ALA A 286 -25.90 -13.83 8.37
CA ALA A 286 -25.34 -14.38 7.15
C ALA A 286 -23.97 -15.03 7.36
N TRP A 287 -23.23 -14.65 8.41
CA TRP A 287 -21.88 -15.15 8.66
C TRP A 287 -21.77 -16.68 8.64
N GLU A 288 -22.55 -17.38 9.45
CA GLU A 288 -22.47 -18.84 9.50
C GLU A 288 -23.04 -19.52 8.23
N PRO A 289 -24.30 -19.30 7.83
CA PRO A 289 -24.89 -20.07 6.73
C PRO A 289 -24.43 -19.64 5.34
N GLN A 290 -24.07 -18.37 5.14
CA GLN A 290 -23.77 -17.83 3.80
C GLN A 290 -22.26 -17.66 3.55
N VAL A 291 -21.46 -17.45 4.60
CA VAL A 291 -20.02 -17.15 4.46
C VAL A 291 -19.16 -18.33 4.92
N LEU A 292 -19.26 -18.73 6.20
CA LEU A 292 -18.42 -19.78 6.79
C LEU A 292 -18.78 -21.17 6.28
N ALA A 293 -20.06 -21.55 6.30
CA ALA A 293 -20.51 -22.88 5.85
C ALA A 293 -20.25 -23.14 4.35
N ARG A 294 -19.98 -22.09 3.56
CA ARG A 294 -19.63 -22.21 2.14
C ARG A 294 -18.13 -22.27 1.89
N ARG A 295 -17.31 -21.83 2.85
CA ARG A 295 -15.84 -21.84 2.79
C ARG A 295 -15.20 -22.99 3.58
N ILE A 296 -15.96 -23.60 4.49
CA ILE A 296 -15.50 -24.66 5.38
C ILE A 296 -16.35 -25.91 5.13
N ALA A 297 -15.70 -26.97 4.66
CA ALA A 297 -16.34 -28.24 4.43
C ALA A 297 -16.82 -28.83 5.78
N ARG A 298 -18.10 -29.22 5.83
CA ARG A 298 -18.77 -29.75 7.03
C ARG A 298 -18.68 -28.81 8.24
N TYR A 299 -18.84 -27.50 8.03
CA TYR A 299 -18.82 -26.49 9.09
C TYR A 299 -19.72 -26.85 10.29
N GLY A 300 -19.14 -26.82 11.48
CA GLY A 300 -19.82 -26.93 12.77
C GLY A 300 -19.76 -25.62 13.54
N HIS A 301 -20.85 -25.27 14.24
CA HIS A 301 -20.95 -24.03 15.01
C HIS A 301 -19.96 -23.98 16.18
N GLU A 302 -19.61 -25.17 16.69
CA GLU A 302 -18.68 -25.38 17.80
C GLU A 302 -17.25 -24.92 17.50
N ASP A 303 -16.83 -24.89 16.23
CA ASP A 303 -15.49 -24.46 15.85
C ASP A 303 -15.32 -22.96 16.11
N LEU A 304 -16.29 -22.16 15.65
CA LEU A 304 -16.32 -20.72 15.89
C LEU A 304 -16.47 -20.40 17.38
N ASP A 305 -17.35 -21.11 18.10
CA ASP A 305 -17.54 -20.90 19.53
C ASP A 305 -16.27 -21.18 20.33
N ARG A 306 -15.52 -22.23 19.98
CA ARG A 306 -14.23 -22.56 20.61
C ARG A 306 -13.21 -21.45 20.39
N LEU A 307 -13.14 -20.90 19.18
CA LEU A 307 -12.23 -19.78 18.85
C LEU A 307 -12.60 -18.51 19.62
N CYS A 308 -13.90 -18.23 19.81
CA CYS A 308 -14.32 -17.11 20.64
C CYS A 308 -14.02 -17.33 22.12
N LEU A 309 -14.36 -18.50 22.66
CA LEU A 309 -14.19 -18.83 24.09
C LEU A 309 -12.72 -18.94 24.51
N SER A 310 -11.83 -19.39 23.60
CA SER A 310 -10.38 -19.38 23.82
C SER A 310 -9.79 -17.96 23.82
N GLY A 311 -10.54 -16.98 23.29
CA GLY A 311 -10.11 -15.61 23.16
C GLY A 311 -9.26 -15.34 21.92
N GLU A 312 -9.06 -16.30 21.02
CA GLU A 312 -8.35 -16.09 19.76
C GLU A 312 -9.13 -15.17 18.81
N VAL A 313 -10.44 -15.36 18.73
CA VAL A 313 -11.35 -14.59 17.87
C VAL A 313 -12.30 -13.75 18.71
N MET A 314 -12.48 -12.50 18.30
CA MET A 314 -13.50 -11.58 18.82
C MET A 314 -14.50 -11.27 17.71
N TRP A 315 -15.66 -10.74 18.11
CA TRP A 315 -16.68 -10.27 17.18
C TRP A 315 -17.33 -8.99 17.67
N GLY A 316 -17.84 -8.20 16.75
CA GLY A 316 -18.53 -6.96 17.06
C GLY A 316 -18.78 -6.13 15.81
N ARG A 317 -19.48 -5.02 15.98
CA ARG A 317 -19.55 -3.98 14.97
C ARG A 317 -18.40 -3.01 15.19
N LEU A 318 -17.66 -2.69 14.13
CA LEU A 318 -16.52 -1.78 14.18
C LEU A 318 -16.84 -0.44 13.52
N SER A 319 -17.75 -0.40 12.55
CA SER A 319 -18.18 0.85 11.95
C SER A 319 -19.10 1.63 12.89
N PRO A 320 -19.03 2.97 12.89
CA PRO A 320 -20.00 3.77 13.61
C PRO A 320 -21.42 3.45 13.12
N HIS A 321 -22.38 3.42 14.05
CA HIS A 321 -23.77 3.32 13.65
C HIS A 321 -24.19 4.62 12.95
N SER A 322 -24.87 4.51 11.82
CA SER A 322 -25.48 5.65 11.10
C SER A 322 -26.39 6.54 11.96
N ALA A 323 -26.86 6.05 13.11
CA ALA A 323 -27.67 6.79 14.08
C ALA A 323 -26.84 7.87 14.79
N PHE A 324 -25.53 7.68 14.91
CA PHE A 324 -24.60 8.62 15.52
C PHE A 324 -24.14 9.71 14.55
N GLU A 325 -24.31 9.49 13.24
CA GLU A 325 -23.99 10.47 12.20
C GLU A 325 -25.20 11.31 11.77
N ASP A 326 -26.42 10.92 12.19
CA ASP A 326 -27.67 11.55 11.80
C ASP A 326 -27.99 12.76 12.71
N PRO A 327 -27.99 14.00 12.18
CA PRO A 327 -28.34 15.19 12.95
C PRO A 327 -29.80 15.19 13.43
N GLU A 328 -30.68 14.40 12.79
CA GLU A 328 -32.09 14.29 13.14
C GLU A 328 -32.35 13.37 14.35
N GLY A 329 -31.31 12.74 14.92
CA GLY A 329 -31.40 12.03 16.21
C GLY A 329 -32.16 10.70 16.15
N ARG A 330 -31.97 9.91 15.08
CA ARG A 330 -32.57 8.57 15.00
C ARG A 330 -31.93 7.63 16.03
N ARG A 331 -32.76 6.97 16.83
CA ARG A 331 -32.29 5.96 17.81
C ARG A 331 -31.74 4.73 17.12
N VAL A 332 -30.78 4.07 17.80
CA VAL A 332 -30.28 2.76 17.39
C VAL A 332 -31.44 1.75 17.45
N ARG A 333 -31.68 1.03 16.35
CA ARG A 333 -32.69 -0.03 16.31
C ARG A 333 -32.03 -1.37 16.08
N PRO A 334 -32.18 -2.33 17.01
CA PRO A 334 -31.65 -3.66 16.81
C PRO A 334 -32.35 -4.34 15.62
N THR A 335 -31.58 -4.72 14.60
CA THR A 335 -32.09 -5.48 13.45
C THR A 335 -31.24 -6.72 13.23
N ARG A 336 -31.88 -7.81 12.77
CA ARG A 336 -31.19 -9.05 12.38
C ARG A 336 -30.09 -8.87 11.33
N ILE A 337 -30.16 -7.76 10.60
CA ILE A 337 -29.24 -7.41 9.53
C ILE A 337 -28.13 -6.46 10.04
N ALA A 338 -27.99 -6.31 11.36
CA ALA A 338 -26.92 -5.53 11.96
C ALA A 338 -25.55 -6.03 11.44
N PRO A 339 -24.72 -5.12 10.90
CA PRO A 339 -23.39 -5.48 10.41
C PRO A 339 -22.49 -5.82 11.59
N ILE A 340 -21.83 -6.97 11.51
CA ILE A 340 -20.79 -7.38 12.45
C ILE A 340 -19.61 -7.95 11.68
N THR A 341 -18.47 -8.05 12.33
CA THR A 341 -17.29 -8.73 11.80
C THR A 341 -16.65 -9.59 12.88
N PHE A 342 -15.92 -10.61 12.44
CA PHE A 342 -15.03 -11.40 13.28
C PHE A 342 -13.61 -10.94 13.04
N PHE A 343 -12.79 -10.90 14.09
CA PHE A 343 -11.40 -10.47 13.98
C PHE A 343 -10.54 -11.14 15.06
N LEU A 344 -9.24 -11.23 14.81
CA LEU A 344 -8.32 -11.76 15.80
C LEU A 344 -8.18 -10.77 16.95
N ARG A 345 -8.16 -11.28 18.18
CA ARG A 345 -7.94 -10.42 19.36
C ARG A 345 -6.62 -9.65 19.27
N ALA A 346 -5.57 -10.28 18.71
CA ALA A 346 -4.28 -9.65 18.51
C ALA A 346 -4.30 -8.48 17.51
N ASP A 347 -5.33 -8.42 16.66
CA ASP A 347 -5.51 -7.38 15.64
C ASP A 347 -6.52 -6.30 16.05
N ALA A 348 -7.10 -6.40 17.26
CA ALA A 348 -8.07 -5.45 17.76
C ALA A 348 -7.53 -4.01 17.80
N ASP A 349 -6.23 -3.85 18.09
CA ASP A 349 -5.56 -2.57 18.30
C ASP A 349 -5.62 -1.63 17.08
N TRP A 350 -5.45 -2.18 15.88
CA TRP A 350 -5.45 -1.39 14.65
C TRP A 350 -6.81 -1.43 13.93
N LEU A 351 -7.66 -2.43 14.20
CA LEU A 351 -8.99 -2.58 13.58
C LEU A 351 -10.04 -1.68 14.23
N ILE A 352 -10.08 -1.62 15.56
CA ILE A 352 -11.09 -0.86 16.30
C ILE A 352 -10.72 0.63 16.22
N ALA A 353 -11.47 1.39 15.44
CA ALA A 353 -11.31 2.85 15.39
C ALA A 353 -11.88 3.51 16.66
N ASP A 354 -11.34 4.67 17.02
CA ASP A 354 -11.98 5.52 18.00
C ASP A 354 -13.31 6.03 17.43
N ALA A 355 -14.41 5.91 18.18
CA ALA A 355 -15.65 6.56 17.78
C ALA A 355 -15.75 7.87 18.55
N GLY A 356 -16.13 8.92 17.83
CA GLY A 356 -16.26 10.26 18.37
C GLY A 356 -17.24 10.40 19.55
N PRO A 357 -17.42 11.64 20.05
CA PRO A 357 -18.02 11.87 21.36
C PRO A 357 -19.51 11.45 21.50
N SER A 358 -19.80 10.87 22.68
CA SER A 358 -21.08 10.58 23.35
C SER A 358 -22.17 9.83 22.57
N GLU A 359 -21.89 8.56 22.28
CA GLU A 359 -22.80 7.54 21.72
C GLU A 359 -24.02 7.21 22.62
N ALA A 360 -24.01 7.66 23.89
CA ALA A 360 -25.01 7.26 24.88
C ALA A 360 -26.40 7.88 24.67
N ALA A 361 -26.50 9.08 24.07
CA ALA A 361 -27.75 9.81 23.95
C ALA A 361 -28.78 9.16 23.00
N MET A 362 -28.31 8.35 22.05
CA MET A 362 -29.16 7.70 21.04
C MET A 362 -29.62 6.29 21.42
N LEU A 363 -29.27 5.85 22.63
CA LEU A 363 -29.63 4.54 23.18
C LEU A 363 -30.94 4.61 23.99
N SER A 364 -31.62 3.47 24.12
CA SER A 364 -32.72 3.31 25.06
C SER A 364 -32.25 3.40 26.52
N HIS A 365 -33.17 3.71 27.44
CA HIS A 365 -32.86 3.75 28.87
C HIS A 365 -32.37 2.39 29.40
N ALA A 366 -32.94 1.29 28.90
CA ALA A 366 -32.48 -0.05 29.24
C ALA A 366 -31.05 -0.31 28.74
N ALA A 367 -30.74 0.08 27.49
CA ALA A 367 -29.38 -0.02 26.95
C ALA A 367 -28.38 0.86 27.71
N GLN A 368 -28.77 2.06 28.13
CA GLN A 368 -27.91 2.94 28.94
C GLN A 368 -27.60 2.34 30.32
N GLU A 369 -28.58 1.77 31.00
CA GLU A 369 -28.37 1.09 32.29
C GLU A 369 -27.44 -0.12 32.15
N VAL A 370 -27.67 -0.98 31.15
CA VAL A 370 -26.79 -2.13 30.87
C VAL A 370 -25.38 -1.67 30.51
N LEU A 371 -25.24 -0.62 29.70
CA LEU A 371 -23.94 -0.06 29.34
C LEU A 371 -23.21 0.50 30.56
N ASN A 372 -23.91 1.22 31.43
CA ASN A 372 -23.33 1.76 32.66
C ASN A 372 -22.87 0.66 33.61
N GLU A 373 -23.65 -0.42 33.72
CA GLU A 373 -23.27 -1.60 34.49
C GLU A 373 -21.97 -2.24 33.96
N LEU A 374 -21.86 -2.43 32.64
CA LEU A 374 -20.65 -2.97 32.02
C LEU A 374 -19.44 -2.03 32.15
N LYS A 375 -19.66 -0.72 32.27
CA LYS A 375 -18.60 0.26 32.57
C LYS A 375 -18.11 0.19 34.01
N THR A 376 -18.99 -0.06 34.97
CA THR A 376 -18.66 -0.06 36.40
C THR A 376 -18.14 -1.42 36.89
N GLN A 377 -18.84 -2.51 36.56
CA GLN A 377 -18.48 -3.87 37.01
C GLN A 377 -17.56 -4.61 36.04
N GLY A 378 -17.44 -4.13 34.79
CA GLY A 378 -16.68 -4.79 33.75
C GLY A 378 -17.43 -5.99 33.14
N ALA A 379 -16.67 -6.96 32.63
CA ALA A 379 -17.24 -8.11 31.91
C ALA A 379 -18.11 -8.97 32.83
N SER A 380 -19.40 -9.09 32.51
CA SER A 380 -20.43 -9.65 33.40
C SER A 380 -21.24 -10.74 32.71
N PHE A 381 -21.69 -11.75 33.46
CA PHE A 381 -22.61 -12.75 32.92
C PHE A 381 -24.01 -12.15 32.77
N PHE A 382 -24.80 -12.69 31.83
CA PHE A 382 -26.17 -12.24 31.58
C PHE A 382 -27.03 -12.21 32.86
N GLY A 383 -26.96 -13.26 33.68
CA GLY A 383 -27.72 -13.35 34.93
C GLY A 383 -27.33 -12.27 35.95
N ASP A 384 -26.06 -11.88 35.98
CA ASP A 384 -25.58 -10.81 36.87
C ASP A 384 -26.12 -9.44 36.40
N ILE A 385 -26.09 -9.17 35.08
CA ILE A 385 -26.66 -7.95 34.49
C ILE A 385 -28.15 -7.84 34.82
N VAL A 386 -28.92 -8.91 34.66
CA VAL A 386 -30.35 -8.95 35.02
C VAL A 386 -30.55 -8.66 36.51
N ARG A 387 -29.74 -9.27 37.39
CA ARG A 387 -29.85 -9.08 38.84
C ARG A 387 -29.54 -7.65 39.27
N VAL A 388 -28.50 -7.03 38.70
CA VAL A 388 -28.06 -5.68 39.10
C VAL A 388 -28.97 -4.59 38.52
N THR A 389 -29.33 -4.69 37.24
CA THR A 389 -30.23 -3.73 36.58
C THR A 389 -31.69 -3.86 37.05
N LYS A 390 -32.08 -5.01 37.64
CA LYS A 390 -33.45 -5.34 38.06
C LYS A 390 -34.48 -5.26 36.91
N ARG A 391 -34.00 -5.40 35.66
CA ARG A 391 -34.81 -5.43 34.43
C ARG A 391 -35.34 -6.84 34.15
N LEU A 392 -36.36 -6.94 33.32
CA LEU A 392 -36.80 -8.24 32.81
C LEU A 392 -35.71 -8.84 31.90
N PRO A 393 -35.51 -10.18 31.88
CA PRO A 393 -34.52 -10.81 31.01
C PRO A 393 -34.64 -10.42 29.54
N SER A 394 -35.87 -10.30 29.02
CA SER A 394 -36.12 -9.86 27.63
C SER A 394 -35.71 -8.41 27.38
N GLU A 395 -35.88 -7.51 28.36
CA GLU A 395 -35.43 -6.12 28.23
C GLU A 395 -33.90 -6.04 28.20
N VAL A 396 -33.21 -6.88 28.99
CA VAL A 396 -31.74 -6.96 28.97
C VAL A 396 -31.25 -7.56 27.64
N GLU A 397 -31.94 -8.57 27.10
CA GLU A 397 -31.63 -9.12 25.77
C GLU A 397 -31.77 -8.07 24.67
N ASP A 398 -32.88 -7.33 24.64
CA ASP A 398 -33.12 -6.27 23.66
C ASP A 398 -32.10 -5.12 23.82
N ALA A 399 -31.77 -4.76 25.06
CA ALA A 399 -30.73 -3.78 25.37
C ALA A 399 -29.35 -4.23 24.90
N LEU A 400 -28.94 -5.47 25.17
CA LEU A 400 -27.67 -6.02 24.68
C LEU A 400 -27.65 -6.07 23.16
N TRP A 401 -28.79 -6.39 22.53
CA TRP A 401 -28.89 -6.43 21.08
C TRP A 401 -28.77 -5.02 20.45
N GLU A 402 -29.36 -4.01 21.08
CA GLU A 402 -29.18 -2.60 20.72
C GLU A 402 -27.71 -2.17 20.87
N LEU A 403 -27.06 -2.55 21.98
CA LEU A 403 -25.65 -2.24 22.22
C LEU A 403 -24.70 -2.93 21.24
N VAL A 404 -24.99 -4.17 20.82
CA VAL A 404 -24.25 -4.86 19.75
C VAL A 404 -24.42 -4.13 18.43
N ALA A 405 -25.67 -3.76 18.08
CA ALA A 405 -25.96 -3.01 16.86
C ALA A 405 -25.26 -1.64 16.84
N ALA A 406 -25.08 -1.03 18.02
CA ALA A 406 -24.32 0.20 18.23
C ALA A 406 -22.79 0.03 18.19
N GLY A 407 -22.27 -1.20 18.27
CA GLY A 407 -20.82 -1.44 18.33
C GLY A 407 -20.18 -1.15 19.68
N LEU A 408 -20.94 -1.24 20.78
CA LEU A 408 -20.47 -0.91 22.13
C LEU A 408 -20.11 -2.13 22.97
N VAL A 409 -20.68 -3.29 22.66
CA VAL A 409 -20.48 -4.52 23.43
C VAL A 409 -20.15 -5.70 22.54
N THR A 410 -19.47 -6.67 23.14
CA THR A 410 -19.13 -7.99 22.59
C THR A 410 -19.40 -9.05 23.67
N ALA A 411 -19.28 -10.34 23.32
CA ALA A 411 -19.35 -11.43 24.29
C ALA A 411 -18.32 -12.52 24.00
N ASP A 412 -17.94 -13.26 25.04
CA ASP A 412 -16.94 -14.36 24.96
C ASP A 412 -17.33 -15.46 23.95
N GLY A 413 -18.62 -15.62 23.62
CA GLY A 413 -19.10 -16.64 22.69
C GLY A 413 -20.14 -16.10 21.71
N PHE A 414 -20.11 -16.58 20.46
CA PHE A 414 -21.06 -16.18 19.42
C PHE A 414 -22.46 -16.77 19.62
N GLU A 415 -22.60 -17.86 20.38
CA GLU A 415 -23.92 -18.42 20.76
C GLU A 415 -24.84 -17.38 21.42
N ASN A 416 -24.28 -16.41 22.16
CA ASN A 416 -25.04 -15.29 22.74
C ASN A 416 -25.79 -14.50 21.65
N LEU A 417 -25.07 -14.19 20.58
CA LEU A 417 -25.61 -13.47 19.45
C LEU A 417 -26.57 -14.35 18.61
N ARG A 418 -26.29 -15.65 18.46
CA ARG A 418 -27.23 -16.58 17.78
C ARG A 418 -28.59 -16.59 18.45
N ALA A 419 -28.64 -16.58 19.78
CA ALA A 419 -29.89 -16.51 20.55
C ALA A 419 -30.62 -15.16 20.31
N LEU A 420 -29.89 -14.05 20.25
CA LEU A 420 -30.46 -12.74 19.92
C LEU A 420 -30.92 -12.63 18.45
N ILE A 421 -30.40 -13.44 17.53
CA ILE A 421 -30.84 -13.38 16.12
C ILE A 421 -32.11 -14.21 15.88
N ASP A 422 -32.21 -15.42 16.43
CA ASP A 422 -33.31 -16.36 16.17
C ASP A 422 -34.27 -16.55 17.36
N PRO A 423 -35.49 -15.97 17.34
CA PRO A 423 -36.48 -16.14 18.39
C PRO A 423 -36.96 -17.58 18.61
N LYS A 424 -36.82 -18.48 17.61
CA LYS A 424 -37.20 -19.90 17.78
C LYS A 424 -36.18 -20.64 18.65
N ARG A 425 -34.89 -20.31 18.53
CA ARG A 425 -33.86 -20.74 19.49
C ARG A 425 -34.13 -20.19 20.88
N ARG A 426 -34.59 -18.93 20.99
CA ARG A 426 -34.96 -18.32 22.29
C ARG A 426 -36.05 -19.10 23.04
N ARG A 427 -37.05 -19.63 22.33
CA ARG A 427 -38.16 -20.39 22.93
C ARG A 427 -37.86 -21.88 23.16
N GLY A 428 -36.68 -22.37 22.79
CA GLY A 428 -36.33 -23.80 22.92
C GLY A 428 -37.15 -24.72 21.99
N GLU A 429 -37.86 -24.15 21.01
CA GLU A 429 -38.76 -24.87 20.08
C GLU A 429 -38.01 -25.54 18.90
N GLY A 430 -36.68 -25.59 18.94
CA GLY A 430 -35.84 -26.20 17.91
C GLY A 430 -35.81 -27.74 17.99
N ARG A 431 -35.62 -28.41 16.85
CA ARG A 431 -35.48 -29.89 16.79
C ARG A 431 -34.05 -30.35 17.12
N GLY A 432 -33.88 -31.26 18.08
CA GLY A 432 -32.61 -31.97 18.34
C GLY A 432 -31.64 -31.21 19.26
N ARG A 433 -30.33 -31.21 18.95
CA ARG A 433 -29.28 -30.51 19.73
C ARG A 433 -29.53 -28.99 19.89
N SER A 434 -30.44 -28.40 19.10
CA SER A 434 -30.91 -27.01 19.23
C SER A 434 -31.97 -26.79 20.32
N ALA A 435 -32.37 -27.82 21.07
CA ALA A 435 -33.44 -27.78 22.07
C ALA A 435 -32.95 -27.45 23.50
N ARG A 436 -31.75 -26.88 23.68
CA ARG A 436 -31.25 -26.50 25.01
C ARG A 436 -31.24 -24.98 25.21
N PRO A 437 -32.26 -24.40 25.88
CA PRO A 437 -32.17 -23.06 26.42
C PRO A 437 -31.70 -23.14 27.88
N ARG A 438 -30.43 -22.81 28.17
CA ARG A 438 -29.98 -22.40 29.52
C ARG A 438 -28.78 -21.48 29.41
N HIS A 439 -29.03 -20.26 28.94
CA HIS A 439 -28.07 -19.16 28.78
C HIS A 439 -26.87 -19.51 27.88
N ALA A 440 -26.63 -18.69 26.86
CA ALA A 440 -25.39 -18.81 26.11
C ALA A 440 -24.21 -18.60 27.07
N ALA A 441 -23.20 -19.48 26.97
CA ALA A 441 -22.04 -19.43 27.83
C ALA A 441 -21.21 -18.18 27.51
N GLY A 442 -20.56 -17.62 28.54
CA GLY A 442 -19.65 -16.49 28.40
C GLY A 442 -20.16 -15.20 29.03
N ARG A 443 -19.25 -14.23 29.15
CA ARG A 443 -19.55 -12.89 29.68
C ARG A 443 -19.78 -11.92 28.55
N TRP A 444 -20.62 -10.93 28.83
CA TRP A 444 -20.77 -9.72 28.02
C TRP A 444 -19.73 -8.71 28.48
N ALA A 445 -19.09 -8.04 27.55
CA ALA A 445 -18.06 -7.06 27.83
C ALA A 445 -18.20 -5.85 26.90
N LEU A 446 -17.67 -4.71 27.34
CA LEU A 446 -17.49 -3.58 26.45
C LEU A 446 -16.52 -3.94 25.34
N LEU A 447 -16.83 -3.53 24.12
CA LEU A 447 -15.88 -3.55 23.01
C LEU A 447 -14.85 -2.45 23.28
N ARG A 448 -13.77 -2.80 23.99
CA ARG A 448 -12.75 -1.85 24.40
C ARG A 448 -12.06 -1.27 23.18
N ARG A 449 -11.98 0.06 23.13
CA ARG A 449 -11.23 0.81 22.14
C ARG A 449 -9.81 1.00 22.67
N PRO A 450 -8.80 0.37 22.06
CA PRO A 450 -7.40 0.56 22.43
C PRO A 450 -6.93 1.98 22.03
N ALA A 451 -5.78 2.40 22.55
CA ALA A 451 -5.19 3.67 22.15
C ALA A 451 -4.92 3.64 20.64
N ALA A 452 -5.27 4.73 19.94
CA ALA A 452 -5.14 4.80 18.50
C ALA A 452 -3.69 4.52 18.07
N SER A 453 -3.50 3.49 17.23
CA SER A 453 -2.22 3.30 16.54
C SER A 453 -1.94 4.48 15.61
N PRO A 454 -0.67 4.84 15.37
CA PRO A 454 -0.32 5.84 14.37
C PRO A 454 -0.97 5.54 13.02
N GLU A 455 -1.47 6.57 12.33
CA GLU A 455 -2.21 6.40 11.06
C GLU A 455 -1.40 5.63 10.01
N GLU A 456 -0.08 5.86 9.95
CA GLU A 456 0.82 5.15 9.03
C GLU A 456 0.91 3.64 9.32
N GLU A 457 0.98 3.27 10.59
CA GLU A 457 1.01 1.86 11.02
C GLU A 457 -0.33 1.19 10.73
N ARG A 458 -1.44 1.89 11.02
CA ARG A 458 -2.78 1.42 10.69
C ARG A 458 -2.96 1.22 9.18
N ALA A 459 -2.51 2.16 8.35
CA ALA A 459 -2.54 2.04 6.90
C ALA A 459 -1.71 0.84 6.40
N ALA A 460 -0.54 0.59 7.01
CA ALA A 460 0.28 -0.58 6.71
C ALA A 460 -0.44 -1.91 7.03
N LYS A 461 -1.05 -2.03 8.22
CA LYS A 461 -1.84 -3.21 8.61
C LYS A 461 -3.05 -3.42 7.70
N PHE A 462 -3.76 -2.35 7.35
CA PHE A 462 -4.87 -2.44 6.39
C PHE A 462 -4.42 -2.86 5.00
N ALA A 463 -3.28 -2.35 4.50
CA ALA A 463 -2.75 -2.78 3.21
C ALA A 463 -2.49 -4.30 3.21
N ASP A 464 -1.85 -4.83 4.25
CA ASP A 464 -1.61 -6.28 4.40
C ASP A 464 -2.92 -7.07 4.49
N GLN A 465 -3.90 -6.60 5.27
CA GLN A 465 -5.21 -7.25 5.39
C GLN A 465 -5.97 -7.28 4.06
N LEU A 466 -5.98 -6.17 3.32
CA LEU A 466 -6.67 -6.06 2.03
C LEU A 466 -6.01 -6.94 0.97
N LEU A 467 -4.67 -7.01 0.95
CA LEU A 467 -3.93 -7.91 0.07
C LEU A 467 -4.15 -9.38 0.41
N LEU A 468 -4.23 -9.72 1.70
CA LEU A 468 -4.60 -11.08 2.14
C LEU A 468 -6.01 -11.46 1.66
N ARG A 469 -6.95 -10.52 1.74
CA ARG A 469 -8.36 -10.74 1.37
C ARG A 469 -8.59 -10.83 -0.13
N TRP A 470 -8.02 -9.91 -0.89
CA TRP A 470 -8.31 -9.74 -2.32
C TRP A 470 -7.25 -10.35 -3.24
N GLY A 471 -6.03 -10.58 -2.75
CA GLY A 471 -4.89 -11.07 -3.53
C GLY A 471 -4.33 -10.00 -4.49
N VAL A 472 -5.20 -9.41 -5.31
CA VAL A 472 -4.97 -8.23 -6.15
C VAL A 472 -5.82 -7.08 -5.62
N LEU A 473 -5.20 -5.96 -5.31
CA LEU A 473 -5.82 -4.79 -4.72
C LEU A 473 -5.79 -3.61 -5.70
N PHE A 474 -6.95 -2.98 -5.88
CA PHE A 474 -7.13 -1.73 -6.62
C PHE A 474 -8.29 -0.93 -6.05
N ARG A 475 -8.36 0.36 -6.38
CA ARG A 475 -9.24 1.35 -5.75
C ARG A 475 -10.70 0.90 -5.66
N ASP A 476 -11.26 0.38 -6.76
CA ASP A 476 -12.69 0.06 -6.86
C ASP A 476 -13.14 -1.05 -5.90
N LEU A 477 -12.23 -1.95 -5.49
CA LEU A 477 -12.53 -2.98 -4.48
C LEU A 477 -12.83 -2.40 -3.09
N LEU A 478 -12.35 -1.18 -2.81
CA LEU A 478 -12.61 -0.52 -1.53
C LEU A 478 -14.05 -0.02 -1.39
N ALA A 479 -14.87 -0.10 -2.44
CA ALA A 479 -16.24 0.41 -2.42
C ALA A 479 -17.14 -0.23 -1.32
N ARG A 480 -16.81 -1.44 -0.84
CA ARG A 480 -17.49 -2.14 0.26
C ARG A 480 -16.67 -2.24 1.54
N GLU A 481 -15.48 -1.66 1.57
CA GLU A 481 -14.57 -1.71 2.71
C GLU A 481 -14.82 -0.55 3.67
N SER A 482 -15.86 -0.67 4.52
CA SER A 482 -16.30 0.43 5.39
C SER A 482 -15.22 0.94 6.36
N LEU A 483 -14.29 0.07 6.77
CA LEU A 483 -13.23 0.41 7.73
C LEU A 483 -11.90 0.77 7.07
N ALA A 484 -11.75 0.55 5.76
CA ALA A 484 -10.47 0.74 5.10
C ALA A 484 -10.08 2.23 5.05
N PRO A 485 -8.81 2.57 5.29
CA PRO A 485 -8.26 3.87 4.97
C PRO A 485 -8.52 4.26 3.51
N LYS A 486 -8.54 5.56 3.23
CA LYS A 486 -8.77 6.03 1.86
C LYS A 486 -7.63 5.54 0.96
N TRP A 487 -7.92 5.35 -0.34
CA TRP A 487 -6.91 4.90 -1.32
C TRP A 487 -5.62 5.77 -1.31
N ARG A 488 -5.75 7.09 -1.11
CA ARG A 488 -4.62 8.03 -1.01
C ARG A 488 -3.66 7.71 0.16
N GLU A 489 -4.18 7.16 1.25
CA GLU A 489 -3.40 6.79 2.44
C GLU A 489 -2.73 5.43 2.28
N LEU A 490 -3.38 4.50 1.55
CA LEU A 490 -2.83 3.18 1.26
C LEU A 490 -1.73 3.21 0.18
N LEU A 491 -1.83 4.12 -0.79
CA LEU A 491 -0.96 4.13 -1.97
C LEU A 491 0.54 4.29 -1.63
N PRO A 492 0.98 5.18 -0.71
CA PRO A 492 2.39 5.27 -0.31
C PRO A 492 2.92 3.97 0.30
N VAL A 493 2.09 3.28 1.11
CA VAL A 493 2.43 2.00 1.73
C VAL A 493 2.59 0.91 0.67
N LEU A 494 1.64 0.81 -0.26
CA LEU A 494 1.67 -0.20 -1.32
C LEU A 494 2.87 -0.02 -2.25
N ARG A 495 3.19 1.23 -2.63
CA ARG A 495 4.38 1.57 -3.42
C ARG A 495 5.67 1.26 -2.65
N LYS A 496 5.71 1.49 -1.34
CA LYS A 496 6.85 1.13 -0.49
C LYS A 496 7.06 -0.40 -0.48
N LYS A 497 5.99 -1.16 -0.29
CA LYS A 497 6.05 -2.64 -0.31
C LYS A 497 6.43 -3.21 -1.68
N GLU A 498 6.02 -2.56 -2.78
CA GLU A 498 6.50 -2.90 -4.13
C GLU A 498 7.99 -2.61 -4.30
N ALA A 499 8.47 -1.45 -3.84
CA ALA A 499 9.90 -1.12 -3.87
C ALA A 499 10.74 -2.12 -3.06
N GLN A 500 10.18 -2.66 -1.98
CA GLN A 500 10.79 -3.73 -1.19
C GLN A 500 10.71 -5.11 -1.85
N GLY A 501 9.99 -5.24 -2.97
CA GLY A 501 9.80 -6.50 -3.68
C GLY A 501 8.77 -7.45 -3.04
N GLU A 502 8.07 -7.02 -1.98
CA GLU A 502 7.00 -7.81 -1.33
C GLU A 502 5.76 -7.92 -2.24
N LEU A 503 5.51 -6.88 -3.04
CA LEU A 503 4.37 -6.78 -3.95
C LEU A 503 4.83 -6.57 -5.38
N ARG A 504 3.94 -6.89 -6.31
CA ARG A 504 4.05 -6.53 -7.72
C ARG A 504 3.01 -5.47 -8.02
N GLY A 505 3.42 -4.29 -8.48
CA GLY A 505 2.50 -3.33 -9.10
C GLY A 505 2.32 -3.65 -10.58
N GLY A 506 1.21 -3.22 -11.16
CA GLY A 506 0.94 -3.34 -12.60
C GLY A 506 -0.53 -3.25 -12.95
N ARG A 507 -0.90 -3.72 -14.15
CA ARG A 507 -2.29 -3.91 -14.54
C ARG A 507 -2.61 -5.40 -14.57
N PHE A 508 -3.19 -5.91 -13.49
CA PHE A 508 -3.55 -7.32 -13.36
C PHE A 508 -4.95 -7.61 -13.89
N VAL A 509 -5.88 -6.65 -13.76
CA VAL A 509 -7.27 -6.77 -14.19
C VAL A 509 -7.58 -5.68 -15.22
N SER A 510 -8.10 -6.07 -16.38
CA SER A 510 -8.52 -5.14 -17.45
C SER A 510 -9.84 -4.46 -17.12
N GLY A 511 -10.11 -3.31 -17.74
CA GLY A 511 -11.34 -2.53 -17.53
C GLY A 511 -11.32 -1.59 -16.32
N PHE A 512 -10.26 -1.61 -15.50
CA PHE A 512 -10.11 -0.71 -14.35
C PHE A 512 -8.95 0.27 -14.52
N THR A 513 -9.13 1.48 -13.97
CA THR A 513 -8.13 2.56 -14.03
C THR A 513 -7.35 2.66 -12.72
N GLY A 514 -6.15 3.21 -12.79
CA GLY A 514 -5.25 3.38 -11.64
C GLY A 514 -4.29 2.21 -11.43
N GLU A 515 -3.45 2.36 -10.40
CA GLU A 515 -2.48 1.35 -10.02
C GLU A 515 -3.14 0.17 -9.31
N GLN A 516 -2.65 -1.03 -9.61
CA GLN A 516 -3.07 -2.27 -8.96
C GLN A 516 -1.83 -2.94 -8.38
N PHE A 517 -2.01 -3.59 -7.23
CA PHE A 517 -0.93 -4.26 -6.50
C PHE A 517 -1.35 -5.68 -6.17
N ALA A 518 -0.45 -6.63 -6.37
CA ALA A 518 -0.73 -8.04 -6.11
C ALA A 518 0.40 -8.70 -5.31
N ARG A 519 0.04 -9.66 -4.46
CA ARG A 519 1.01 -10.59 -3.88
C ARG A 519 1.52 -11.54 -4.97
N PRO A 520 2.80 -11.95 -4.97
CA PRO A 520 3.34 -12.87 -5.99
C PRO A 520 2.53 -14.16 -6.15
N GLU A 521 2.15 -14.78 -5.03
CA GLU A 521 1.26 -15.96 -4.96
C GLU A 521 -0.12 -15.74 -5.61
N ALA A 522 -0.68 -14.53 -5.52
CA ALA A 522 -1.95 -14.20 -6.14
C ALA A 522 -1.80 -14.14 -7.67
N VAL A 523 -0.68 -13.60 -8.17
CA VAL A 523 -0.40 -13.53 -9.62
C VAL A 523 -0.28 -14.92 -10.23
N GLU A 524 0.35 -15.87 -9.53
CA GLU A 524 0.46 -17.26 -9.99
C GLU A 524 -0.90 -17.94 -10.11
N LEU A 525 -1.75 -17.80 -9.08
CA LEU A 525 -3.10 -18.36 -9.12
C LEU A 525 -3.97 -17.69 -10.18
N LEU A 526 -3.85 -16.37 -10.36
CA LEU A 526 -4.55 -15.62 -11.40
C LEU A 526 -4.22 -16.15 -12.80
N ARG A 527 -2.92 -16.40 -13.06
CA ARG A 527 -2.44 -17.03 -14.31
C ARG A 527 -2.92 -18.48 -14.45
N ALA A 528 -3.06 -19.22 -13.35
CA ALA A 528 -3.59 -20.58 -13.38
C ALA A 528 -5.09 -20.61 -13.71
N VAL A 529 -5.86 -19.66 -13.18
CA VAL A 529 -7.30 -19.51 -13.47
C VAL A 529 -7.50 -19.18 -14.93
N ARG A 530 -6.78 -18.19 -15.47
CA ARG A 530 -6.87 -17.82 -16.89
C ARG A 530 -6.56 -18.98 -17.85
N ARG A 531 -5.59 -19.83 -17.50
CA ARG A 531 -5.21 -21.00 -18.32
C ARG A 531 -6.21 -22.16 -18.21
N ALA A 532 -7.13 -22.13 -17.26
CA ALA A 532 -8.13 -23.19 -17.12
C ALA A 532 -9.15 -23.08 -18.27
N GLY A 533 -9.28 -24.10 -19.11
CA GLY A 533 -10.22 -24.08 -20.24
C GLY A 533 -11.71 -24.25 -19.85
N THR A 534 -12.00 -24.56 -18.59
CA THR A 534 -13.36 -24.73 -18.06
C THR A 534 -13.47 -24.13 -16.67
N HIS A 535 -14.59 -23.44 -16.41
CA HIS A 535 -14.84 -22.76 -15.14
C HIS A 535 -16.15 -23.26 -14.49
N PRO A 536 -16.11 -24.35 -13.70
CA PRO A 536 -17.31 -24.84 -13.01
C PRO A 536 -17.86 -23.80 -12.01
N GLU A 537 -16.99 -22.90 -11.55
CA GLU A 537 -17.27 -21.75 -10.70
C GLU A 537 -18.38 -20.83 -11.24
N ASP A 538 -18.60 -20.79 -12.55
CA ASP A 538 -19.56 -19.87 -13.16
C ASP A 538 -20.99 -20.11 -12.69
N THR A 539 -21.30 -21.36 -12.36
CA THR A 539 -22.63 -21.78 -11.91
C THR A 539 -22.87 -21.55 -10.42
N LEU A 540 -21.84 -21.14 -9.68
CA LEU A 540 -21.90 -20.98 -8.23
C LEU A 540 -22.74 -19.76 -7.86
N ALA A 541 -23.79 -19.99 -7.06
CA ALA A 541 -24.60 -18.92 -6.50
C ALA A 541 -23.84 -18.25 -5.35
N ILE A 542 -23.54 -16.96 -5.42
CA ILE A 542 -22.86 -16.17 -4.39
C ILE A 542 -23.91 -15.34 -3.65
N PRO A 543 -24.17 -15.59 -2.35
CA PRO A 543 -25.13 -14.82 -1.57
C PRO A 543 -24.83 -13.32 -1.61
N ASN A 544 -25.86 -12.49 -1.62
CA ASN A 544 -25.67 -11.04 -1.68
C ASN A 544 -24.86 -10.48 -0.50
N ALA A 545 -24.96 -11.12 0.67
CA ALA A 545 -24.22 -10.76 1.88
C ALA A 545 -22.74 -11.16 1.84
N ASP A 546 -22.33 -12.02 0.90
CA ASP A 546 -20.94 -12.45 0.75
C ASP A 546 -20.05 -11.29 0.27
N PRO A 547 -18.80 -11.17 0.75
CA PRO A 547 -17.86 -10.15 0.26
C PRO A 547 -17.62 -10.22 -1.26
N LEU A 548 -17.76 -11.41 -1.86
CA LEU A 548 -17.58 -11.63 -3.29
C LEU A 548 -18.76 -11.17 -4.15
N ASN A 549 -19.83 -10.63 -3.55
CA ASN A 549 -20.84 -9.91 -4.30
C ASN A 549 -20.27 -8.57 -4.80
N LEU A 550 -19.67 -8.60 -5.99
CA LEU A 550 -19.05 -7.44 -6.64
C LEU A 550 -19.87 -6.91 -7.83
N ALA A 551 -21.18 -7.18 -7.83
CA ALA A 551 -22.13 -6.61 -8.78
C ALA A 551 -22.14 -5.08 -8.70
N GLY A 552 -22.00 -4.43 -9.86
CA GLY A 552 -21.89 -2.98 -9.99
C GLY A 552 -20.62 -2.38 -9.39
N ILE A 553 -19.59 -3.21 -9.17
CA ILE A 553 -18.25 -2.79 -8.74
C ILE A 553 -17.24 -3.23 -9.80
N ILE A 554 -17.04 -4.54 -9.94
CA ILE A 554 -16.20 -5.10 -11.01
C ILE A 554 -17.02 -5.81 -12.08
N LEU A 555 -18.21 -6.28 -11.72
CA LEU A 555 -19.16 -6.89 -12.65
C LEU A 555 -20.14 -5.81 -13.13
N PRO A 556 -20.62 -5.89 -14.38
CA PRO A 556 -21.53 -4.90 -14.94
C PRO A 556 -22.89 -4.91 -14.22
N GLY A 557 -23.68 -3.85 -14.43
CA GLY A 557 -25.03 -3.72 -13.86
C GLY A 557 -25.09 -2.92 -12.55
N PRO A 558 -26.29 -2.81 -11.95
CA PRO A 558 -26.49 -2.02 -10.74
C PRO A 558 -25.89 -2.68 -9.51
N ARG A 559 -25.47 -1.86 -8.54
CA ARG A 559 -24.93 -2.34 -7.27
C ARG A 559 -26.02 -3.05 -6.44
N ILE A 560 -25.79 -4.31 -6.11
CA ILE A 560 -26.71 -5.11 -5.29
C ILE A 560 -26.35 -4.96 -3.82
N SER A 561 -27.28 -4.50 -2.99
CA SER A 561 -27.08 -4.36 -1.55
C SER A 561 -26.77 -5.70 -0.87
N ALA A 562 -25.85 -5.70 0.10
CA ALA A 562 -25.55 -6.89 0.92
C ALA A 562 -26.71 -7.30 1.84
N LEU A 563 -27.69 -6.42 2.05
CA LEU A 563 -28.83 -6.63 2.93
C LEU A 563 -30.01 -7.32 2.24
N THR A 564 -30.02 -7.39 0.90
CA THR A 564 -31.13 -7.98 0.14
C THR A 564 -31.01 -9.50 0.09
N SER A 565 -32.13 -10.20 0.20
CA SER A 565 -32.16 -11.65 -0.04
C SER A 565 -31.90 -11.95 -1.51
N GLY A 566 -31.02 -12.90 -1.78
CA GLY A 566 -30.73 -13.34 -3.14
C GLY A 566 -29.30 -13.84 -3.29
N SER A 567 -28.97 -14.21 -4.51
CA SER A 567 -27.63 -14.63 -4.89
C SER A 567 -27.31 -14.21 -6.32
N LEU A 568 -26.05 -13.88 -6.54
CA LEU A 568 -25.42 -13.63 -7.82
C LEU A 568 -24.93 -14.94 -8.44
N ARG A 569 -25.04 -15.15 -9.75
CA ARG A 569 -24.31 -16.23 -10.45
C ARG A 569 -23.45 -15.62 -11.55
N LEU A 570 -22.21 -16.09 -11.69
CA LEU A 570 -21.32 -15.57 -12.72
C LEU A 570 -21.78 -15.95 -14.14
N ALA A 571 -22.46 -17.09 -14.31
CA ALA A 571 -23.05 -17.50 -15.58
C ALA A 571 -23.99 -16.44 -16.18
N ASP A 572 -24.66 -15.64 -15.34
CA ASP A 572 -25.54 -14.54 -15.77
C ASP A 572 -24.74 -13.41 -16.46
N TYR A 573 -23.43 -13.31 -16.17
CA TYR A 573 -22.50 -12.32 -16.72
C TYR A 573 -21.65 -12.86 -17.86
N VAL A 574 -21.42 -14.17 -17.91
CA VAL A 574 -20.72 -14.84 -19.02
C VAL A 574 -21.46 -14.63 -20.35
N LEU A 575 -22.79 -14.51 -20.29
CA LEU A 575 -23.66 -14.34 -21.47
C LEU A 575 -23.93 -12.87 -21.82
N SER A 576 -23.54 -11.93 -20.96
CA SER A 576 -23.65 -10.50 -21.21
C SER A 576 -22.28 -9.96 -21.61
N GLU A 577 -21.95 -9.95 -22.91
CA GLU A 577 -20.76 -9.27 -23.40
C GLU A 577 -20.87 -7.75 -23.16
N PRO A 578 -19.86 -7.14 -22.49
CA PRO A 578 -19.32 -5.93 -23.10
C PRO A 578 -17.82 -5.81 -22.82
N PHE A 579 -17.00 -6.77 -23.26
CA PHE A 579 -15.54 -6.62 -23.25
C PHE A 579 -14.87 -7.30 -24.46
N LEU A 580 -15.51 -7.23 -25.63
CA LEU A 580 -14.78 -7.39 -26.88
C LEU A 580 -13.91 -6.14 -27.10
N GLU A 581 -12.65 -6.40 -27.43
CA GLU A 581 -11.57 -5.44 -27.66
C GLU A 581 -11.97 -4.32 -28.63
N PRO A 582 -11.39 -3.10 -28.53
CA PRO A 582 -11.39 -2.19 -29.66
C PRO A 582 -10.39 -2.73 -30.69
N GLU A 583 -10.86 -3.59 -31.60
CA GLU A 583 -10.15 -3.86 -32.84
C GLU A 583 -9.98 -2.57 -33.64
N ALA A 584 -8.82 -2.46 -34.26
CA ALA A 584 -8.40 -1.37 -35.11
C ALA A 584 -9.40 -1.11 -36.27
N ALA A 585 -10.09 0.02 -36.21
CA ALA A 585 -10.75 0.65 -37.35
C ALA A 585 -10.78 2.18 -37.11
N GLY A 586 -10.22 3.05 -37.94
CA GLY A 586 -9.62 2.84 -39.24
C GLY A 586 -8.63 3.93 -39.61
N ALA A 587 -7.58 3.50 -40.31
CA ALA A 587 -7.02 4.28 -41.40
C ALA A 587 -8.00 4.20 -42.59
N ALA A 588 -8.73 5.29 -42.86
CA ALA A 588 -9.27 5.67 -44.17
C ALA A 588 -10.22 6.87 -44.03
N GLN A 589 -9.65 8.08 -43.99
CA GLN A 589 -9.96 9.26 -44.82
C GLN A 589 -9.37 10.52 -44.20
#